data_AF-A0A1G8R4G6-F1
#
_entry.id   AF-A0A1G8R4G6-F1
#
_cell.length_a   1.000
_cell.length_b   1.000
_cell.length_c   1.000
_cell.angle_alpha   90.00
_cell.angle_beta   90.00
_cell.angle_gamma   90.00
#
_symmetry.space_group_name_H-M   'P 1'
#
loop_
_entity.id
_entity.type
_entity.pdbx_description
1 polymer ?
#
loop_
_entity_poly.entity_id
_entity_poly.type
_entity_poly.pdbx_seq_one_letter_code
_entity_poly.pdbx_strand_id
1 'polypeptide(L)'
;MELVGRFLIWLSIVLIAASLATAGRFRFPVKEGSRTDVFFQRLQLLGVVIAAVVELVLPAVTGWRGLPVLAYTAAALHLASLTVYRVKLRAVQGIRPGTTGSHSVNEQDLRRTRWPYQTLFAAGYMILLVYVFTVYRFFF
;
A
#
# COMPACT_ATOMS: atom_id res chain seq x y z
N MET A 1 13.67 -0.55 24.68
CA MET A 1 12.80 -0.18 23.54
C MET A 1 13.55 0.24 22.28
N GLU A 2 14.82 0.65 22.39
CA GLU A 2 15.57 1.18 21.25
C GLU A 2 15.80 0.18 20.11
N LEU A 3 16.13 -1.08 20.43
CA LEU A 3 16.27 -2.17 19.44
C LEU A 3 14.97 -2.43 18.67
N VAL A 4 13.82 -2.37 19.35
CA VAL A 4 12.49 -2.54 18.74
C VAL A 4 12.18 -1.37 17.81
N GLY A 5 12.51 -0.13 18.21
CA GLY A 5 12.37 1.04 17.36
C GLY A 5 13.20 0.95 16.08
N ARG A 6 14.47 0.53 16.18
CA ARG A 6 15.35 0.30 15.03
C ARG A 6 14.79 -0.78 14.10
N PHE A 7 14.32 -1.89 14.66
CA PHE A 7 13.70 -2.96 13.88
C PHE A 7 12.47 -2.46 13.09
N LEU A 8 11.57 -1.71 13.73
CA LEU A 8 10.37 -1.20 13.06
C LEU A 8 10.69 -0.15 11.98
N ILE A 9 11.75 0.68 12.18
CA ILE A 9 12.24 1.60 11.15
C ILE A 9 12.75 0.82 9.94
N TRP A 10 13.60 -0.19 10.15
CA TRP A 10 14.08 -1.06 9.06
C TRP A 10 12.95 -1.80 8.36
N LEU A 11 12.00 -2.34 9.12
CA LEU A 11 10.81 -2.98 8.56
C LEU A 11 10.01 -2.01 7.69
N SER A 12 9.83 -0.75 8.13
CA SER A 12 9.15 0.29 7.36
C SER A 12 9.87 0.57 6.03
N ILE A 13 11.20 0.65 6.04
CA ILE A 13 12.02 0.81 4.83
C ILE A 13 11.83 -0.37 3.88
N VAL A 14 11.87 -1.61 4.40
CA VAL A 14 11.65 -2.82 3.60
C VAL A 14 10.24 -2.83 3.00
N LEU A 15 9.23 -2.42 3.75
CA LEU A 15 7.85 -2.33 3.25
C LEU A 15 7.71 -1.27 2.14
N ILE A 16 8.36 -0.12 2.27
CA ILE A 16 8.43 0.90 1.20
C ILE A 16 9.10 0.32 -0.05
N ALA A 17 10.25 -0.35 0.10
CA ALA A 17 10.98 -0.93 -1.03
C ALA A 17 10.19 -2.05 -1.73
N ALA A 18 9.56 -2.94 -0.96
CA ALA A 18 8.69 -3.99 -1.47
C ALA A 18 7.46 -3.40 -2.20
N SER A 19 6.89 -2.33 -1.66
CA SER A 19 5.79 -1.57 -2.27
C SER A 19 6.20 -0.98 -3.62
N LEU A 20 7.38 -0.35 -3.72
CA LEU A 20 7.93 0.17 -4.98
C LEU A 20 8.18 -0.95 -6.00
N ALA A 21 8.75 -2.08 -5.58
CA ALA A 21 9.00 -3.22 -6.45
C ALA A 21 7.70 -3.83 -7.00
N THR A 22 6.68 -3.95 -6.14
CA THR A 22 5.36 -4.46 -6.53
C THR A 22 4.56 -3.44 -7.36
N ALA A 23 4.70 -2.14 -7.14
CA ALA A 23 4.15 -1.11 -8.02
C ALA A 23 4.82 -1.13 -9.41
N GLY A 24 6.12 -1.45 -9.47
CA GLY A 24 6.85 -1.67 -10.73
C GLY A 24 6.30 -2.81 -11.60
N ARG A 25 5.45 -3.68 -11.04
CA ARG A 25 4.76 -4.76 -11.75
C ARG A 25 3.92 -4.27 -12.93
N PHE A 26 3.42 -3.03 -12.94
CA PHE A 26 2.73 -2.47 -14.11
C PHE A 26 3.63 -2.33 -15.35
N ARG A 27 4.95 -2.48 -15.20
CA ARG A 27 5.90 -2.52 -16.32
C ARG A 27 6.06 -3.92 -16.93
N PHE A 28 5.68 -4.98 -16.21
CA PHE A 28 5.76 -6.36 -16.70
C PHE A 28 4.36 -6.85 -17.09
N PRO A 29 4.16 -7.33 -18.34
CA PRO A 29 2.85 -7.80 -18.80
C PRO A 29 2.50 -9.14 -18.16
N VAL A 30 2.07 -9.13 -16.90
CA VAL A 30 1.53 -10.30 -16.20
C VAL A 30 0.05 -10.39 -16.49
N LYS A 31 -0.40 -11.52 -17.03
CA LYS A 31 -1.82 -11.78 -17.33
C LYS A 31 -2.69 -11.58 -16.08
N GLU A 32 -3.70 -10.72 -16.17
CA GLU A 32 -4.67 -10.49 -15.10
C GLU A 32 -5.38 -11.81 -14.74
N GLY A 33 -5.53 -12.09 -13.44
CA GLY A 33 -6.12 -13.32 -12.93
C GLY A 33 -5.20 -14.55 -12.94
N SER A 34 -3.95 -14.44 -13.39
CA SER A 34 -2.95 -15.51 -13.24
C SER A 34 -2.62 -15.78 -11.76
N ARG A 35 -2.11 -16.98 -11.45
CA ARG A 35 -1.66 -17.32 -10.08
C ARG A 35 -0.65 -16.31 -9.54
N THR A 36 0.24 -15.84 -10.42
CA THR A 36 1.25 -14.82 -10.13
C THR A 36 0.60 -13.46 -9.81
N ASP A 37 -0.45 -13.08 -10.54
CA ASP A 37 -1.21 -11.85 -10.26
C ASP A 37 -1.86 -11.89 -8.87
N VAL A 38 -2.54 -12.98 -8.56
CA VAL A 38 -3.20 -13.18 -7.27
C VAL A 38 -2.19 -13.21 -6.13
N PHE A 39 -1.02 -13.82 -6.34
CA PHE A 39 0.05 -13.83 -5.34
C PHE A 39 0.54 -12.42 -5.03
N PHE A 40 0.87 -11.62 -6.04
CA PHE A 40 1.33 -10.24 -5.84
C PHE A 40 0.25 -9.34 -5.23
N GLN A 41 -1.02 -9.50 -5.63
CA GLN A 41 -2.14 -8.78 -5.00
C GLN A 41 -2.25 -9.11 -3.51
N ARG A 42 -2.14 -10.39 -3.13
CA ARG A 42 -2.18 -10.82 -1.73
C ARG A 42 -0.96 -10.30 -0.95
N LEU A 43 0.23 -10.37 -1.56
CA LEU A 43 1.46 -9.86 -0.95
C LEU A 43 1.37 -8.36 -0.68
N GLN A 44 0.86 -7.59 -1.64
CA GLN A 44 0.67 -6.16 -1.49
C GLN A 44 -0.37 -5.85 -0.41
N LEU A 45 -1.49 -6.58 -0.39
CA LEU A 45 -2.53 -6.41 0.65
C LEU A 45 -2.00 -6.73 2.04
N LEU A 46 -1.23 -7.82 2.19
CA LEU A 46 -0.55 -8.15 3.45
C LEU A 46 0.45 -7.05 3.83
N GLY A 47 1.22 -6.54 2.88
CA GLY A 47 2.17 -5.44 3.10
C GLY A 47 1.50 -4.18 3.64
N VAL A 48 0.33 -3.80 3.11
CA VAL A 48 -0.45 -2.65 3.60
C VAL A 48 -0.97 -2.87 5.01
N VAL A 49 -1.49 -4.07 5.31
CA VAL A 49 -1.98 -4.39 6.65
C VAL A 49 -0.85 -4.33 7.67
N ILE A 50 0.31 -4.92 7.34
CA ILE A 50 1.50 -4.87 8.19
C ILE A 50 1.97 -3.42 8.35
N ALA A 51 2.04 -2.64 7.27
CA ALA A 51 2.44 -1.23 7.31
C ALA A 51 1.53 -0.42 8.24
N ALA A 52 0.21 -0.52 8.09
CA ALA A 52 -0.74 0.21 8.93
C ALA A 52 -0.57 -0.13 10.43
N VAL A 53 -0.35 -1.40 10.77
CA VAL A 53 -0.09 -1.81 12.16
C VAL A 53 1.23 -1.24 12.68
N VAL A 54 2.29 -1.34 11.87
CA VAL A 54 3.61 -0.79 12.21
C VAL A 54 3.51 0.70 12.44
N GLU A 55 2.87 1.45 11.54
CA GLU A 55 2.70 2.89 11.59
C GLU A 55 1.91 3.37 12.82
N LEU A 56 0.91 2.61 13.27
CA LEU A 56 0.16 2.91 14.50
C LEU A 56 1.02 2.75 15.75
N VAL A 57 1.93 1.77 15.76
CA VAL A 57 2.77 1.42 16.92
C VAL A 57 4.08 2.21 16.93
N LEU A 58 4.54 2.68 15.77
CA LEU A 58 5.85 3.32 15.57
C LEU A 58 6.06 4.56 16.47
N PRO A 59 5.10 5.49 16.63
CA PRO A 59 5.26 6.62 17.54
C PRO A 59 5.43 6.20 19.00
N ALA A 60 4.69 5.20 19.47
CA ALA A 60 4.78 4.73 20.85
C ALA A 60 6.14 4.10 21.14
N VAL A 61 6.64 3.25 20.23
CA VAL A 61 7.94 2.56 20.38
C VAL A 61 9.13 3.52 20.25
N THR A 62 8.99 4.57 19.44
CA THR A 62 10.03 5.59 19.26
C THR A 62 10.03 6.66 20.37
N GLY A 63 9.11 6.57 21.33
CA GLY A 63 8.98 7.56 22.40
C GLY A 63 8.46 8.90 21.92
N TRP A 64 7.55 8.89 20.94
CA TRP A 64 6.92 10.07 20.33
C TRP A 64 7.90 11.03 19.63
N ARG A 65 9.08 10.52 19.25
CA ARG A 65 10.07 11.28 18.49
C ARG A 65 9.61 11.53 17.05
N GLY A 66 10.11 12.61 16.45
CA GLY A 66 9.74 13.04 15.10
C GLY A 66 8.38 13.74 15.05
N LEU A 67 7.61 13.49 13.99
CA LEU A 67 6.25 14.04 13.80
C LEU A 67 5.21 12.90 13.82
N PRO A 68 4.72 12.45 14.98
CA PRO A 68 3.76 11.33 15.11
C PRO A 68 2.51 11.47 14.23
N VAL A 69 2.08 12.71 13.97
CA VAL A 69 0.95 13.02 13.09
C VAL A 69 1.17 12.43 11.69
N LEU A 70 2.40 12.42 11.17
CA LEU A 70 2.71 11.82 9.87
C LEU A 70 2.52 10.30 9.88
N ALA A 71 2.95 9.61 10.94
CA ALA A 71 2.76 8.16 11.07
C ALA A 71 1.27 7.79 11.12
N TYR A 72 0.47 8.53 11.90
CA TYR A 72 -0.98 8.30 11.95
C TYR A 72 -1.69 8.67 10.64
N THR A 73 -1.22 9.69 9.95
CA THR A 73 -1.76 10.07 8.63
C THR A 73 -1.44 8.99 7.59
N ALA A 74 -0.22 8.44 7.59
CA ALA A 74 0.14 7.30 6.75
C ALA A 74 -0.77 6.10 7.04
N ALA A 75 -0.98 5.78 8.33
CA ALA A 75 -1.82 4.67 8.73
C ALA A 75 -3.27 4.85 8.26
N ALA A 76 -3.81 6.07 8.42
CA ALA A 76 -5.14 6.42 7.95
C ALA A 76 -5.26 6.27 6.43
N LEU A 77 -4.25 6.68 5.66
CA LEU A 77 -4.23 6.53 4.20
C LEU A 77 -4.13 5.06 3.77
N HIS A 78 -3.31 4.25 4.45
CA HIS A 78 -3.23 2.82 4.18
C HIS A 78 -4.53 2.10 4.51
N LEU A 79 -5.15 2.41 5.65
CA LEU A 79 -6.48 1.88 6.01
C LEU A 79 -7.55 2.33 5.02
N ALA A 80 -7.55 3.60 4.61
CA ALA A 80 -8.45 4.12 3.58
C ALA A 80 -8.22 3.44 2.22
N SER A 81 -6.97 3.11 1.89
CA SER A 81 -6.67 2.35 0.67
C SER A 81 -7.31 0.96 0.72
N LEU A 82 -7.33 0.28 1.87
CA LEU A 82 -7.97 -1.03 2.05
C LEU A 82 -9.49 -0.97 1.92
N THR A 83 -10.13 0.09 2.43
CA THR A 83 -11.59 0.28 2.31
C THR A 83 -11.97 0.58 0.87
N VAL A 84 -11.25 1.48 0.20
CA VAL A 84 -11.46 1.79 -1.22
C VAL A 84 -11.20 0.56 -2.09
N TYR A 85 -10.16 -0.22 -1.80
CA TYR A 85 -9.89 -1.49 -2.48
C TYR A 85 -11.06 -2.47 -2.33
N ARG A 86 -11.56 -2.70 -1.12
CA ARG A 86 -12.70 -3.63 -0.89
C ARG A 86 -13.99 -3.19 -1.58
N VAL A 87 -14.31 -1.91 -1.54
CA VAL A 87 -15.57 -1.36 -2.07
C VAL A 87 -15.51 -1.26 -3.61
N LYS A 88 -14.41 -0.75 -4.18
CA LYS A 88 -14.32 -0.53 -5.63
C LYS A 88 -13.83 -1.75 -6.41
N LEU A 89 -12.90 -2.57 -5.90
CA LEU A 89 -12.45 -3.74 -6.69
C LEU A 89 -13.51 -4.83 -6.78
N ARG A 90 -14.36 -5.07 -5.78
CA ARG A 90 -15.43 -6.08 -5.92
C ARG A 90 -16.43 -5.72 -7.01
N ALA A 91 -16.81 -4.44 -7.09
CA ALA A 91 -17.71 -3.92 -8.13
C ALA A 91 -17.07 -4.02 -9.53
N VAL A 92 -15.75 -3.84 -9.62
CA VAL A 92 -14.97 -3.90 -10.88
C VAL A 92 -14.62 -5.34 -11.28
N GLN A 93 -14.32 -6.23 -10.33
CA GLN A 93 -13.99 -7.64 -10.56
C GLN A 93 -15.20 -8.48 -10.99
N GLY A 94 -16.43 -8.02 -10.68
CA GLY A 94 -17.66 -8.61 -11.21
C GLY A 94 -17.85 -8.37 -12.72
N ILE A 95 -17.18 -7.36 -13.28
CA ILE A 95 -17.19 -7.04 -14.70
C ILE A 95 -16.04 -7.82 -15.36
N ARG A 96 -16.28 -9.10 -15.67
CA ARG A 96 -15.33 -9.90 -16.45
C ARG A 96 -15.34 -9.41 -17.92
N PRO A 97 -14.18 -9.09 -18.50
CA PRO A 97 -14.05 -8.99 -19.96
C PRO A 97 -14.07 -10.43 -20.52
N GLY A 98 -15.25 -11.02 -20.64
CA GLY A 98 -15.32 -12.46 -20.96
C GLY A 98 -16.68 -13.08 -21.25
N THR A 99 -17.75 -12.30 -21.42
CA THR A 99 -19.03 -12.87 -21.88
C THR A 99 -19.55 -12.08 -23.08
N THR A 100 -19.20 -12.56 -24.28
CA THR A 100 -20.07 -12.61 -25.47
C THR A 100 -21.29 -11.70 -25.46
N GLY A 101 -21.06 -10.42 -25.72
CA GLY A 101 -22.10 -9.42 -25.96
C GLY A 101 -21.45 -8.11 -26.34
N SER A 102 -22.07 -7.35 -27.24
CA SER A 102 -21.60 -6.09 -27.86
C SER A 102 -21.31 -4.92 -26.88
N HIS A 103 -21.22 -5.20 -25.57
CA HIS A 103 -20.96 -4.25 -24.48
C HIS A 103 -19.87 -4.76 -23.53
N SER A 104 -18.71 -5.20 -24.05
CA SER A 104 -17.52 -5.38 -23.21
C SER A 104 -17.04 -4.01 -22.73
N VAL A 105 -17.05 -3.76 -21.42
CA VAL A 105 -16.54 -2.52 -20.82
C VAL A 105 -15.07 -2.34 -21.22
N ASN A 106 -14.74 -1.14 -21.71
CA ASN A 106 -13.42 -0.83 -22.24
C ASN A 106 -12.35 -1.00 -21.14
N GLU A 107 -11.20 -1.59 -21.47
CA GLU A 107 -10.10 -1.85 -20.53
C GLU A 107 -9.59 -0.55 -19.87
N GLN A 108 -9.71 0.58 -20.59
CA GLN A 108 -9.44 1.92 -20.06
C GLN A 108 -10.38 2.33 -18.91
N ASP A 109 -11.65 1.95 -18.95
CA ASP A 109 -12.62 2.28 -17.90
C ASP A 109 -12.40 1.43 -16.64
N LEU A 110 -11.96 0.18 -16.82
CA LEU A 110 -11.48 -0.69 -15.75
C LEU A 110 -10.18 -0.17 -15.09
N ARG A 111 -9.29 0.46 -15.85
CA ARG A 111 -8.08 1.12 -15.31
C ARG A 111 -8.40 2.45 -14.60
N ARG A 112 -9.36 3.23 -15.12
CA ARG A 112 -9.86 4.48 -14.50
C ARG A 112 -10.52 4.28 -13.13
N THR A 113 -10.89 3.07 -12.74
CA THR A 113 -11.44 2.80 -11.40
C THR A 113 -10.39 2.47 -10.35
N ARG A 114 -9.13 2.20 -10.74
CA ARG A 114 -8.03 1.80 -9.84
C ARG A 114 -7.15 2.96 -9.33
N TRP A 115 -7.17 4.13 -9.98
CA TRP A 115 -6.32 5.27 -9.60
C TRP A 115 -6.56 5.81 -8.17
N PRO A 116 -7.78 5.83 -7.59
CA PRO A 116 -7.97 6.38 -6.25
C PRO A 116 -7.27 5.52 -5.19
N TYR A 117 -7.31 4.19 -5.36
CA TYR A 117 -6.59 3.25 -4.51
C TYR A 117 -5.07 3.46 -4.64
N GLN A 118 -4.55 3.52 -5.87
CA GLN A 118 -3.12 3.70 -6.12
C GLN A 118 -2.60 5.03 -5.56
N THR A 119 -3.40 6.10 -5.64
CA THR A 119 -3.04 7.43 -5.15
C THR A 119 -2.97 7.45 -3.63
N LEU A 120 -3.99 6.91 -2.94
CA LEU A 120 -4.00 6.80 -1.48
C LEU A 120 -2.84 5.94 -0.97
N PHE A 121 -2.61 4.81 -1.64
CA PHE A 121 -1.53 3.89 -1.31
C PHE A 121 -0.15 4.57 -1.48
N ALA A 122 0.10 5.22 -2.61
CA ALA A 122 1.36 5.93 -2.86
C ALA A 122 1.56 7.10 -1.88
N ALA A 123 0.51 7.88 -1.61
CA ALA A 123 0.55 8.97 -0.64
C ALA A 123 0.89 8.46 0.77
N GLY A 124 0.29 7.35 1.21
CA GLY A 124 0.60 6.74 2.50
C GLY A 124 2.08 6.40 2.65
N TYR A 125 2.67 5.72 1.66
CA TYR A 125 4.10 5.39 1.68
C TYR A 125 5.02 6.61 1.59
N MET A 126 4.65 7.66 0.85
CA MET A 126 5.41 8.90 0.81
C MET A 126 5.40 9.60 2.18
N ILE A 127 4.25 9.67 2.84
CA ILE A 127 4.15 10.24 4.19
C ILE A 127 4.95 9.41 5.20
N LEU A 128 4.86 8.08 5.12
CA LEU A 128 5.67 7.18 5.95
C LEU A 128 7.17 7.44 5.74
N LEU A 129 7.63 7.58 4.49
CA LEU A 129 9.04 7.86 4.19
C LEU A 129 9.49 9.18 4.83
N VAL A 130 8.67 10.23 4.74
CA VAL A 130 8.96 11.52 5.40
C VAL A 130 9.05 11.33 6.91
N TYR A 131 8.11 10.59 7.52
CA TYR A 131 8.16 10.29 8.95
C TYR A 131 9.45 9.56 9.34
N VAL A 132 9.80 8.49 8.61
CA VAL A 132 11.04 7.72 8.83
C VAL A 132 12.25 8.66 8.77
N PHE A 133 12.32 9.56 7.79
CA PHE A 133 13.40 10.55 7.69
C PHE A 133 13.47 11.45 8.92
N THR A 134 12.34 11.90 9.47
CA THR A 134 12.33 12.74 10.69
C THR A 134 12.83 12.00 11.94
N VAL A 135 12.64 10.68 12.00
CA VAL A 135 13.03 9.86 13.15
C VAL A 135 14.43 9.26 12.99
N TYR A 136 14.91 9.11 11.75
CA TYR A 136 16.16 8.42 11.41
C TYR A 136 17.35 8.91 12.24
N ARG A 137 17.56 10.24 12.29
CA ARG A 137 18.67 10.90 13.01
C ARG A 137 18.73 10.62 14.52
N PHE A 138 17.64 10.11 15.12
CA PHE A 138 17.57 9.83 16.55
C PHE A 138 17.96 8.39 16.89
N PHE A 139 18.09 7.53 15.88
CA PHE A 139 18.36 6.10 16.03
C PHE A 139 19.60 5.64 15.25
N PHE A 140 20.06 6.44 14.29
CA PHE A 140 21.26 6.28 13.47
C PHE A 140 21.90 7.66 13.23
#